data_AF-A0A9E8C8V8-F1
#
_entry.id   AF-A0A9E8C8V8-F1
#
_cell.length_a   1.000
_cell.length_b   1.000
_cell.length_c   1.000
_cell.angle_alpha   90.00
_cell.angle_beta   90.00
_cell.angle_gamma   90.00
#
_symmetry.space_group_name_H-M   'P 1'
#
loop_
_entity.id
_entity.type
_entity.pdbx_description
1 polymer ?
#
loop_
_entity_poly.entity_id
_entity_poly.type
_entity_poly.pdbx_seq_one_letter_code
_entity_poly.pdbx_strand_id
1 'polypeptide(L)'
;MGNITMVDGHVPDGSYQNVTANGSCSCDAGMRFDGLRARGSFDAMGLDGGNVHCEGRLVCRGDMHVNRISGHGELHVGGDLRCSALDFTGKIIVQGDVMCPGGMTVRGLLRNRSCIVTRYLDMQGTLDADELRTERLRMTPLSSAMFGRSGMTEFTRTSNAGRIIGGDLRVSRLICTLMQGVFIRLTDESHVERASCITKLAMDSTSSVLLVSGAAKRVYLRNT
;
A
#
# COMPACT_ATOMS: atom_id res chain seq x y z
N MET A 1 -28.54 -13.86 7.75
CA MET A 1 -27.77 -12.59 7.71
C MET A 1 -28.55 -11.60 6.86
N GLY A 2 -28.75 -10.37 7.34
CA GLY A 2 -29.53 -9.35 6.65
C GLY A 2 -28.67 -8.23 6.07
N ASN A 3 -29.25 -7.41 5.20
CA ASN A 3 -28.61 -6.18 4.71
C ASN A 3 -28.99 -5.01 5.62
N ILE A 4 -28.05 -4.12 5.90
CA ILE A 4 -28.30 -2.85 6.59
C ILE A 4 -27.76 -1.70 5.75
N THR A 5 -28.57 -0.65 5.62
CA THR A 5 -28.16 0.61 5.01
C THR A 5 -28.43 1.70 6.02
N MET A 6 -27.46 2.57 6.23
CA MET A 6 -27.58 3.69 7.16
C MET A 6 -27.03 4.98 6.55
N VAL A 7 -27.55 6.09 7.07
CA VAL A 7 -27.09 7.45 6.80
C VAL A 7 -26.85 8.08 8.16
N ASP A 8 -25.57 8.26 8.49
CA ASP A 8 -25.11 8.59 9.83
C ASP A 8 -25.51 7.54 10.89
N GLY A 9 -24.72 7.41 11.96
CA GLY A 9 -25.07 6.59 13.12
C GLY A 9 -24.15 5.40 13.39
N HIS A 10 -24.72 4.31 13.90
CA HIS A 10 -23.94 3.23 14.50
C HIS A 10 -24.50 1.85 14.10
N VAL A 11 -23.62 0.97 13.63
CA VAL A 11 -23.91 -0.44 13.38
C VAL A 11 -23.69 -1.21 14.69
N PRO A 12 -24.73 -1.78 15.30
CA PRO A 12 -24.53 -2.57 16.51
C PRO A 12 -23.79 -3.88 16.21
N ASP A 13 -23.32 -4.54 17.27
CA ASP A 13 -22.76 -5.89 17.17
C ASP A 13 -23.73 -6.86 16.48
N GLY A 14 -23.20 -7.75 15.64
CA GLY A 14 -24.00 -8.69 14.86
C GLY A 14 -23.31 -9.18 13.58
N SER A 15 -23.98 -10.10 12.89
CA SER A 15 -23.53 -10.64 11.60
C SER A 15 -24.45 -10.19 10.46
N TYR A 16 -23.87 -9.43 9.54
CA TYR A 16 -24.56 -8.82 8.41
C TYR A 16 -24.13 -9.48 7.10
N GLN A 17 -25.03 -9.51 6.14
CA GLN A 17 -24.64 -9.90 4.79
C GLN A 17 -23.97 -8.70 4.11
N ASN A 18 -24.68 -7.58 4.01
CA ASN A 18 -24.12 -6.33 3.49
C ASN A 18 -24.41 -5.16 4.42
N VAL A 19 -23.39 -4.35 4.70
CA VAL A 19 -23.46 -3.09 5.43
C VAL A 19 -23.16 -1.96 4.47
N THR A 20 -24.10 -1.04 4.26
CA THR A 20 -23.88 0.20 3.51
C THR A 20 -23.94 1.38 4.46
N ALA A 21 -22.80 2.01 4.68
CA ALA A 21 -22.63 3.17 5.54
C ALA A 21 -22.48 4.44 4.69
N ASN A 22 -23.49 5.31 4.72
CA ASN A 22 -23.46 6.63 4.11
C ASN A 22 -23.30 7.69 5.20
N GLY A 23 -22.62 8.80 4.91
CA GLY A 23 -22.38 9.83 5.92
C GLY A 23 -21.34 9.40 6.97
N SER A 24 -21.55 9.78 8.23
CA SER A 24 -20.66 9.51 9.36
C SER A 24 -21.17 8.34 10.19
N CYS A 25 -20.60 7.16 9.98
CA CYS A 25 -21.01 5.93 10.63
C CYS A 25 -19.91 5.35 11.53
N SER A 26 -20.32 4.59 12.53
CA SER A 26 -19.43 3.79 13.37
C SER A 26 -19.98 2.37 13.54
N CYS A 27 -19.19 1.47 14.12
CA CYS A 27 -19.66 0.12 14.46
C CYS A 27 -19.07 -0.38 15.78
N ASP A 28 -19.78 -1.32 16.39
CA ASP A 28 -19.24 -2.12 17.49
C ASP A 28 -18.14 -3.07 17.01
N ALA A 29 -17.18 -3.38 17.88
CA ALA A 29 -16.02 -4.21 17.56
C ALA A 29 -16.37 -5.66 17.14
N GLY A 30 -17.54 -6.16 17.55
CA GLY A 30 -18.01 -7.50 17.21
C GLY A 30 -18.68 -7.63 15.83
N MET A 31 -18.90 -6.50 15.13
CA MET A 31 -19.56 -6.49 13.83
C MET A 31 -18.83 -7.36 12.81
N ARG A 32 -19.55 -8.33 12.24
CA ARG A 32 -19.11 -9.16 11.11
C ARG A 32 -19.97 -8.91 9.89
N PHE A 33 -19.36 -9.02 8.71
CA PHE A 33 -20.06 -8.76 7.45
C PHE A 33 -19.49 -9.59 6.29
N ASP A 34 -20.30 -9.94 5.30
CA ASP A 34 -19.78 -10.44 4.01
C ASP A 34 -19.33 -9.28 3.10
N GLY A 35 -20.02 -8.14 3.19
CA GLY A 35 -19.71 -6.93 2.44
C GLY A 35 -19.92 -5.65 3.25
N LEU A 36 -18.94 -4.74 3.25
CA LEU A 36 -19.03 -3.39 3.81
C LEU A 36 -18.76 -2.36 2.72
N ARG A 37 -19.70 -1.44 2.51
CA ARG A 37 -19.54 -0.28 1.62
C ARG A 37 -19.56 1.00 2.45
N ALA A 38 -18.41 1.64 2.60
CA ALA A 38 -18.24 2.88 3.36
C ALA A 38 -18.13 4.07 2.41
N ARG A 39 -19.21 4.84 2.25
CA ARG A 39 -19.31 5.97 1.28
C ARG A 39 -19.03 7.35 1.86
N GLY A 40 -18.95 7.45 3.18
CA GLY A 40 -18.60 8.68 3.89
C GLY A 40 -17.43 8.44 4.84
N SER A 41 -17.58 8.84 6.10
CA SER A 41 -16.64 8.50 7.15
C SER A 41 -17.13 7.26 7.90
N PHE A 42 -16.32 6.21 7.97
CA PHE A 42 -16.62 5.01 8.73
C PHE A 42 -15.55 4.77 9.79
N ASP A 43 -15.98 4.62 11.05
CA ASP A 43 -15.09 4.44 12.20
C ASP A 43 -15.35 3.09 12.88
N ALA A 44 -14.29 2.31 13.09
CA ALA A 44 -14.35 1.00 13.72
C ALA A 44 -13.23 0.81 14.72
N MET A 45 -13.49 0.07 15.79
CA MET A 45 -12.43 -0.35 16.73
C MET A 45 -11.65 -1.56 16.22
N GLY A 46 -12.28 -2.40 15.40
CA GLY A 46 -11.70 -3.53 14.69
C GLY A 46 -12.66 -3.95 13.59
N LEU A 47 -12.16 -4.60 12.54
CA LEU A 47 -13.01 -5.08 11.43
C LEU A 47 -12.63 -6.51 11.08
N ASP A 48 -13.59 -7.42 11.20
CA ASP A 48 -13.49 -8.82 10.79
C ASP A 48 -14.62 -9.14 9.80
N GLY A 49 -14.29 -9.51 8.56
CA GLY A 49 -15.32 -9.79 7.57
C GLY A 49 -14.84 -10.15 6.17
N GLY A 50 -15.76 -10.07 5.22
CA GLY A 50 -15.55 -10.37 3.81
C GLY A 50 -14.93 -9.18 3.08
N ASN A 51 -15.69 -8.53 2.21
CA ASN A 51 -15.16 -7.51 1.30
C ASN A 51 -15.45 -6.11 1.82
N VAL A 52 -14.45 -5.24 1.79
CA VAL A 52 -14.58 -3.81 2.09
C VAL A 52 -14.43 -2.99 0.82
N HIS A 53 -15.39 -2.11 0.58
CA HIS A 53 -15.35 -1.10 -0.47
C HIS A 53 -15.46 0.30 0.16
N CYS A 54 -14.36 1.04 0.17
CA CYS A 54 -14.32 2.39 0.73
C CYS A 54 -14.38 3.42 -0.41
N GLU A 55 -15.31 4.37 -0.34
CA GLU A 55 -15.55 5.47 -1.28
C GLU A 55 -15.49 6.82 -0.51
N GLY A 56 -14.58 6.93 0.46
CA GLY A 56 -14.56 8.03 1.43
C GLY A 56 -13.40 7.89 2.41
N ARG A 57 -13.68 7.91 3.71
CA ARG A 57 -12.68 7.73 4.77
C ARG A 57 -13.07 6.56 5.65
N LEU A 58 -12.22 5.54 5.73
CA LEU A 58 -12.39 4.42 6.65
C LEU A 58 -11.25 4.44 7.66
N VAL A 59 -11.60 4.52 8.94
CA VAL A 59 -10.67 4.44 10.06
C VAL A 59 -10.99 3.20 10.88
N CYS A 60 -10.05 2.26 10.91
CA CYS A 60 -10.06 1.14 11.83
C CYS A 60 -8.98 1.41 12.88
N ARG A 61 -9.36 1.62 14.15
CA ARG A 61 -8.40 1.96 15.21
C ARG A 61 -7.53 0.77 15.65
N GLY A 62 -8.06 -0.44 15.56
CA GLY A 62 -7.36 -1.69 15.84
C GLY A 62 -7.03 -2.46 14.57
N ASP A 63 -7.11 -3.78 14.66
CA ASP A 63 -6.79 -4.69 13.57
C ASP A 63 -7.94 -4.77 12.56
N MET A 64 -7.56 -4.91 11.28
CA MET A 64 -8.48 -5.16 10.17
C MET A 64 -8.14 -6.50 9.53
N HIS A 65 -9.03 -7.47 9.67
CA HIS A 65 -8.97 -8.78 9.03
C HIS A 65 -10.13 -8.95 8.05
N VAL A 66 -9.88 -8.75 6.77
CA VAL A 66 -10.94 -8.80 5.75
C VAL A 66 -10.48 -9.57 4.52
N ASN A 67 -11.38 -10.17 3.74
CA ASN A 67 -10.99 -10.89 2.54
C ASN A 67 -10.38 -9.98 1.45
N ARG A 68 -11.08 -8.91 1.06
CA ARG A 68 -10.60 -8.00 0.01
C ARG A 68 -10.91 -6.55 0.35
N ILE A 69 -9.98 -5.67 0.03
CA ILE A 69 -10.16 -4.22 0.15
C ILE A 69 -10.12 -3.60 -1.24
N SER A 70 -11.09 -2.76 -1.53
CA SER A 70 -11.10 -1.98 -2.77
C SER A 70 -11.68 -0.58 -2.58
N GLY A 71 -11.43 0.29 -3.56
CA GLY A 71 -12.12 1.58 -3.66
C GLY A 71 -11.17 2.76 -3.70
N HIS A 72 -11.63 3.89 -3.19
CA HIS A 72 -10.90 5.15 -3.20
C HIS A 72 -11.13 6.01 -1.96
N GLY A 73 -10.17 6.89 -1.68
CA GLY A 73 -10.21 7.85 -0.57
C GLY A 73 -9.12 7.60 0.46
N GLU A 74 -9.47 7.52 1.74
CA GLU A 74 -8.54 7.32 2.86
C GLU A 74 -8.85 6.03 3.62
N LEU A 75 -7.83 5.18 3.79
CA LEU A 75 -7.89 3.97 4.61
C LEU A 75 -6.83 4.06 5.70
N HIS A 76 -7.24 4.20 6.95
CA HIS A 76 -6.36 4.22 8.11
C HIS A 76 -6.61 3.00 8.97
N VAL A 77 -5.56 2.23 9.25
CA VAL A 77 -5.59 1.07 10.15
C VAL A 77 -4.55 1.30 11.25
N GLY A 78 -5.02 1.34 12.50
CA GLY A 78 -4.19 1.59 13.67
C GLY A 78 -3.45 0.34 14.19
N GLY A 79 -3.95 -0.85 13.88
CA GLY A 79 -3.28 -2.13 14.14
C GLY A 79 -2.75 -2.80 12.87
N ASP A 80 -2.82 -4.13 12.85
CA ASP A 80 -2.44 -4.96 11.70
C ASP A 80 -3.52 -4.94 10.61
N LEU A 81 -3.08 -4.95 9.36
CA LEU A 81 -3.94 -5.13 8.20
C LEU A 81 -3.69 -6.50 7.55
N ARG A 82 -4.69 -7.36 7.57
CA ARG A 82 -4.67 -8.67 6.90
C ARG A 82 -5.78 -8.73 5.86
N CYS A 83 -5.40 -8.90 4.60
CA CYS A 83 -6.37 -9.16 3.54
C CYS A 83 -5.80 -10.04 2.43
N SER A 84 -6.65 -10.73 1.68
CA SER A 84 -6.19 -11.54 0.55
C SER A 84 -5.74 -10.67 -0.61
N ALA A 85 -6.40 -9.54 -0.86
CA ALA A 85 -6.06 -8.63 -1.94
C ALA A 85 -6.46 -7.18 -1.63
N LEU A 86 -5.66 -6.24 -2.13
CA LEU A 86 -5.90 -4.80 -1.95
C LEU A 86 -5.78 -4.07 -3.30
N ASP A 87 -6.84 -3.35 -3.70
CA ASP A 87 -6.85 -2.50 -4.91
C ASP A 87 -7.45 -1.13 -4.60
N PHE A 88 -6.59 -0.15 -4.34
CA PHE A 88 -7.03 1.11 -3.73
C PHE A 88 -6.40 2.34 -4.37
N THR A 89 -7.22 3.37 -4.55
CA THR A 89 -6.79 4.67 -5.06
C THR A 89 -6.94 5.75 -3.98
N GLY A 90 -5.83 6.34 -3.56
CA GLY A 90 -5.81 7.37 -2.53
C GLY A 90 -4.76 7.09 -1.48
N LYS A 91 -5.12 7.25 -0.21
CA LYS A 91 -4.19 7.23 0.92
C LYS A 91 -4.45 6.00 1.78
N ILE A 92 -3.39 5.23 2.02
CA ILE A 92 -3.39 4.10 2.94
C ILE A 92 -2.35 4.38 4.00
N ILE A 93 -2.76 4.32 5.26
CA ILE A 93 -1.86 4.38 6.41
C ILE A 93 -2.13 3.18 7.29
N VAL A 94 -1.12 2.34 7.50
CA VAL A 94 -1.19 1.20 8.42
C VAL A 94 -0.05 1.33 9.43
N GLN A 95 -0.37 1.33 10.71
CA GLN A 95 0.65 1.44 11.77
C GLN A 95 1.31 0.09 12.09
N GLY A 96 0.53 -0.99 12.13
CA GLY A 96 1.01 -2.35 12.32
C GLY A 96 1.49 -3.02 11.04
N ASP A 97 1.54 -4.36 11.03
CA ASP A 97 1.99 -5.11 9.87
C ASP A 97 0.91 -5.19 8.79
N VAL A 98 1.34 -5.26 7.53
CA VAL A 98 0.45 -5.49 6.38
C VAL A 98 0.74 -6.86 5.80
N MET A 99 -0.21 -7.78 5.87
CA MET A 99 -0.13 -9.09 5.23
C MET A 99 -1.17 -9.21 4.11
N CYS A 100 -0.68 -9.24 2.86
CA CYS A 100 -1.51 -9.29 1.66
C CYS A 100 -1.01 -10.35 0.64
N PRO A 101 -1.21 -11.66 0.90
CA PRO A 101 -0.59 -12.72 0.11
C PRO A 101 -1.10 -12.84 -1.34
N GLY A 102 -2.26 -12.27 -1.67
CA GLY A 102 -2.78 -12.26 -3.04
C GLY A 102 -2.36 -11.03 -3.85
N GLY A 103 -1.73 -10.03 -3.22
CA GLY A 103 -1.14 -8.89 -3.90
C GLY A 103 -1.86 -7.56 -3.72
N MET A 104 -1.12 -6.49 -4.01
CA MET A 104 -1.54 -5.11 -3.79
C MET A 104 -1.38 -4.27 -5.05
N THR A 105 -2.41 -3.50 -5.37
CA THR A 105 -2.38 -2.42 -6.36
C THR A 105 -2.75 -1.13 -5.65
N VAL A 106 -1.84 -0.17 -5.63
CA VAL A 106 -2.06 1.11 -4.94
C VAL A 106 -1.76 2.26 -5.88
N ARG A 107 -2.74 3.15 -6.05
CA ARG A 107 -2.58 4.41 -6.78
C ARG A 107 -2.68 5.56 -5.79
N GLY A 108 -1.55 6.12 -5.37
CA GLY A 108 -1.51 7.20 -4.40
C GLY A 108 -0.42 6.99 -3.35
N LEU A 109 -0.78 7.09 -2.08
CA LEU A 109 0.16 7.03 -0.94
C LEU A 109 -0.07 5.75 -0.14
N LEU A 110 1.00 5.00 0.09
CA LEU A 110 1.03 3.86 1.02
C LEU A 110 2.09 4.15 2.07
N ARG A 111 1.64 4.33 3.32
CA ARG A 111 2.53 4.53 4.47
C ARG A 111 2.42 3.36 5.43
N ASN A 112 3.56 2.76 5.76
CA ASN A 112 3.66 1.70 6.75
C ASN A 112 5.00 1.78 7.50
N ARG A 113 4.98 2.00 8.81
CA ARG A 113 6.23 2.09 9.60
C ARG A 113 6.64 0.77 10.27
N SER A 114 6.08 -0.34 9.79
CA SER A 114 6.37 -1.69 10.27
C SER A 114 6.77 -2.55 9.06
N CYS A 115 6.17 -3.74 8.88
CA CYS A 115 6.47 -4.61 7.77
C CYS A 115 5.28 -4.81 6.82
N ILE A 116 5.53 -4.69 5.51
CA ILE A 116 4.63 -5.11 4.45
C ILE A 116 5.10 -6.44 3.88
N VAL A 117 4.23 -7.45 3.92
CA VAL A 117 4.44 -8.76 3.30
C VAL A 117 3.34 -9.01 2.27
N THR A 118 3.72 -9.05 0.99
CA THR A 118 2.79 -9.25 -0.12
C THR A 118 3.42 -10.12 -1.20
N ARG A 119 2.61 -10.78 -2.03
CA ARG A 119 3.17 -11.51 -3.20
C ARG A 119 3.67 -10.55 -4.27
N TYR A 120 2.89 -9.51 -4.56
CA TYR A 120 3.28 -8.44 -5.46
C TYR A 120 2.75 -7.10 -4.99
N LEU A 121 3.47 -6.04 -5.33
CA LEU A 121 3.04 -4.66 -5.16
C LEU A 121 3.22 -3.92 -6.48
N ASP A 122 2.12 -3.49 -7.09
CA ASP A 122 2.11 -2.55 -8.20
C ASP A 122 1.65 -1.19 -7.68
N MET A 123 2.58 -0.25 -7.61
CA MET A 123 2.37 1.04 -6.99
C MET A 123 2.59 2.18 -7.98
N GLN A 124 1.57 3.02 -8.10
CA GLN A 124 1.64 4.29 -8.81
C GLN A 124 1.50 5.43 -7.81
N GLY A 125 2.62 6.04 -7.42
CA GLY A 125 2.64 7.10 -6.40
C GLY A 125 3.80 6.99 -5.44
N THR A 126 3.55 7.27 -4.16
CA THR A 126 4.59 7.40 -3.12
C THR A 126 4.46 6.28 -2.08
N LEU A 127 5.51 5.48 -1.93
CA LEU A 127 5.65 4.52 -0.84
C LEU A 127 6.48 5.13 0.28
N ASP A 128 6.05 4.96 1.52
CA ASP A 128 6.76 5.34 2.74
C ASP A 128 6.72 4.13 3.70
N ALA A 129 7.68 3.23 3.56
CA ALA A 129 7.70 1.92 4.21
C ALA A 129 8.96 1.70 5.06
N ASP A 130 8.88 1.10 6.24
CA ASP A 130 10.12 0.67 6.93
C ASP A 130 10.67 -0.61 6.28
N GLU A 131 9.83 -1.63 6.14
CA GLU A 131 10.20 -2.88 5.47
C GLU A 131 9.15 -3.38 4.48
N LEU A 132 9.60 -3.80 3.30
CA LEU A 132 8.78 -4.45 2.28
C LEU A 132 9.40 -5.78 1.84
N ARG A 133 8.62 -6.85 1.98
CA ARG A 133 8.92 -8.19 1.46
C ARG A 133 7.93 -8.54 0.38
N THR A 134 8.43 -8.77 -0.84
CA THR A 134 7.57 -9.09 -1.99
C THR A 134 8.26 -9.92 -3.03
N GLU A 135 7.55 -10.82 -3.72
CA GLU A 135 8.14 -11.54 -4.86
C GLU A 135 8.37 -10.58 -6.04
N ARG A 136 7.47 -9.61 -6.23
CA ARG A 136 7.53 -8.63 -7.30
C ARG A 136 7.16 -7.23 -6.81
N LEU A 137 8.01 -6.26 -7.13
CA LEU A 137 7.75 -4.84 -6.90
C LEU A 137 7.79 -4.10 -8.22
N ARG A 138 6.73 -3.35 -8.51
CA ARG A 138 6.73 -2.32 -9.55
C ARG A 138 6.32 -1.01 -8.92
N MET A 139 7.17 0.00 -9.01
CA MET A 139 6.86 1.34 -8.56
C MET A 139 7.11 2.33 -9.67
N THR A 140 6.12 3.19 -9.90
CA THR A 140 6.23 4.36 -10.79
C THR A 140 5.67 5.58 -10.06
N PRO A 141 6.33 6.74 -10.13
CA PRO A 141 5.78 7.96 -9.58
C PRO A 141 4.43 8.28 -10.24
N LEU A 142 3.53 8.86 -9.46
CA LEU A 142 2.33 9.44 -10.03
C LEU A 142 2.72 10.76 -10.71
N SER A 143 2.58 10.85 -12.04
CA SER A 143 2.86 12.09 -12.78
C SER A 143 1.55 12.72 -13.25
N SER A 144 1.26 13.92 -12.76
CA SER A 144 0.23 14.79 -13.32
C SER A 144 0.58 16.25 -13.04
N ALA A 145 0.47 17.09 -14.07
CA ALA A 145 0.65 18.53 -13.97
C ALA A 145 -0.32 19.19 -12.97
N MET A 146 -1.42 18.51 -12.64
CA MET A 146 -2.43 19.01 -11.71
C MET A 146 -2.02 18.89 -10.22
N PHE A 147 -1.17 17.93 -9.85
CA PHE A 147 -0.78 17.72 -8.44
C PHE A 147 0.04 18.88 -7.88
N GLY A 148 0.94 19.45 -8.70
CA GLY A 148 1.71 20.63 -8.32
C GLY A 148 0.84 21.88 -8.10
N ARG A 149 -0.26 22.00 -8.84
CA ARG A 149 -1.19 23.15 -8.74
C ARG A 149 -2.17 23.05 -7.56
N SER A 150 -2.44 21.83 -7.10
CA SER A 150 -3.44 21.54 -6.06
C SER A 150 -2.84 21.33 -4.67
N GLY A 151 -1.52 21.51 -4.51
CA GLY A 151 -0.85 21.28 -3.23
C GLY A 151 -0.79 19.80 -2.81
N MET A 152 -1.14 18.87 -3.71
CA MET A 152 -1.17 17.42 -3.50
C MET A 152 0.23 16.80 -3.62
N THR A 153 1.23 17.45 -3.04
CA THR A 153 2.64 17.07 -3.19
C THR A 153 2.95 15.72 -2.57
N GLU A 154 2.16 15.28 -1.58
CA GLU A 154 2.41 14.02 -0.87
C GLU A 154 2.35 12.77 -1.75
N PHE A 155 1.64 12.83 -2.89
CA PHE A 155 1.52 11.73 -3.85
C PHE A 155 2.63 11.72 -4.92
N THR A 156 3.39 12.82 -5.02
CA THR A 156 4.45 13.02 -6.02
C THR A 156 5.85 13.04 -5.42
N ARG A 157 5.96 12.87 -4.09
CA ARG A 157 7.23 12.85 -3.37
C ARG A 157 8.05 11.62 -3.75
N THR A 158 9.35 11.71 -3.51
CA THR A 158 10.25 10.56 -3.56
C THR A 158 9.80 9.52 -2.55
N SER A 159 9.72 8.27 -2.99
CA SER A 159 9.39 7.16 -2.10
C SER A 159 10.55 6.89 -1.15
N ASN A 160 10.24 6.44 0.06
CA ASN A 160 11.22 6.04 1.07
C ASN A 160 10.95 4.60 1.51
N ALA A 161 12.01 3.79 1.55
CA ALA A 161 11.95 2.46 2.12
C ALA A 161 13.19 2.16 2.97
N GLY A 162 13.05 1.71 4.22
CA GLY A 162 14.20 1.25 4.99
C GLY A 162 14.84 0.00 4.36
N ARG A 163 14.02 -1.02 4.12
CA ARG A 163 14.45 -2.30 3.56
C ARG A 163 13.46 -2.85 2.54
N ILE A 164 13.96 -3.26 1.38
CA ILE A 164 13.17 -3.97 0.36
C ILE A 164 13.83 -5.32 0.05
N ILE A 165 13.08 -6.40 0.22
CA ILE A 165 13.54 -7.77 -0.05
C ILE A 165 12.58 -8.41 -1.05
N GLY A 166 13.10 -8.93 -2.16
CA GLY A 166 12.23 -9.58 -3.15
C GLY A 166 12.89 -10.24 -4.34
N GLY A 167 12.06 -10.67 -5.29
CA GLY A 167 12.50 -11.34 -6.51
C GLY A 167 12.84 -10.36 -7.64
N ASP A 168 11.80 -9.79 -8.26
CA ASP A 168 11.88 -8.79 -9.34
C ASP A 168 11.49 -7.42 -8.79
N LEU A 169 12.48 -6.55 -8.58
CA LEU A 169 12.34 -5.22 -8.01
C LEU A 169 12.55 -4.16 -9.08
N ARG A 170 11.49 -3.44 -9.45
CA ARG A 170 11.53 -2.35 -10.42
C ARG A 170 10.99 -1.10 -9.77
N VAL A 171 11.87 -0.15 -9.51
CA VAL A 171 11.53 1.06 -8.76
C VAL A 171 11.99 2.30 -9.50
N SER A 172 11.14 3.32 -9.46
CA SER A 172 11.43 4.67 -9.94
C SER A 172 11.28 5.64 -8.78
N ARG A 173 12.20 6.58 -8.62
CA ARG A 173 12.20 7.63 -7.59
C ARG A 173 12.04 7.10 -6.16
N LEU A 174 12.99 6.26 -5.74
CA LEU A 174 13.04 5.64 -4.42
C LEU A 174 14.37 5.94 -3.72
N ILE A 175 14.30 6.34 -2.45
CA ILE A 175 15.44 6.30 -1.52
C ILE A 175 15.30 5.04 -0.67
N CYS A 176 16.33 4.20 -0.63
CA CYS A 176 16.33 2.96 0.13
C CYS A 176 17.66 2.64 0.81
N THR A 177 17.63 2.23 2.08
CA THR A 177 18.85 1.86 2.80
C THR A 177 19.36 0.48 2.36
N LEU A 178 18.50 -0.54 2.34
CA LEU A 178 18.89 -1.89 1.94
C LEU A 178 17.92 -2.49 0.92
N MET A 179 18.43 -2.86 -0.25
CA MET A 179 17.68 -3.58 -1.27
C MET A 179 18.30 -4.94 -1.55
N GLN A 180 17.50 -6.00 -1.45
CA GLN A 180 17.94 -7.37 -1.72
C GLN A 180 17.00 -8.01 -2.75
N GLY A 181 17.55 -8.51 -3.85
CA GLY A 181 16.74 -9.31 -4.76
C GLY A 181 17.45 -9.99 -5.90
N VAL A 182 16.67 -10.73 -6.69
CA VAL A 182 17.21 -11.49 -7.84
C VAL A 182 17.48 -10.56 -9.02
N PHE A 183 16.52 -9.69 -9.31
CA PHE A 183 16.59 -8.65 -10.32
C PHE A 183 16.25 -7.31 -9.70
N ILE A 184 17.11 -6.31 -9.91
CA ILE A 184 16.90 -4.94 -9.42
C ILE A 184 17.01 -4.00 -10.62
N ARG A 185 15.99 -3.15 -10.80
CA ARG A 185 15.98 -2.05 -11.76
C ARG A 185 15.66 -0.75 -11.03
N LEU A 186 16.57 0.21 -11.15
CA LEU A 186 16.47 1.54 -10.56
C LEU A 186 16.35 2.59 -11.67
N THR A 187 15.37 3.47 -11.55
CA THR A 187 15.16 4.58 -12.49
C THR A 187 14.75 5.87 -11.77
N ASP A 188 14.78 6.99 -12.47
CA ASP A 188 14.23 8.29 -12.03
C ASP A 188 14.73 8.75 -10.64
N GLU A 189 16.03 9.01 -10.51
CA GLU A 189 16.64 9.50 -9.25
C GLU A 189 16.48 8.54 -8.07
N SER A 190 16.59 7.24 -8.34
CA SER A 190 16.58 6.22 -7.29
C SER A 190 17.95 6.10 -6.63
N HIS A 191 17.99 6.15 -5.30
CA HIS A 191 19.21 6.06 -4.50
C HIS A 191 19.11 4.91 -3.51
N VAL A 192 20.04 3.95 -3.62
CA VAL A 192 20.11 2.82 -2.70
C VAL A 192 21.46 2.80 -1.99
N GLU A 193 21.50 2.76 -0.67
CA GLU A 193 22.78 2.70 0.06
C GLU A 193 23.45 1.34 -0.13
N ARG A 194 22.71 0.24 0.06
CA ARG A 194 23.23 -1.12 -0.05
C ARG A 194 22.33 -1.96 -0.93
N ALA A 195 22.85 -2.45 -2.05
CA ALA A 195 22.17 -3.44 -2.87
C ALA A 195 22.87 -4.80 -2.81
N SER A 196 22.10 -5.87 -2.61
CA SER A 196 22.52 -7.25 -2.81
C SER A 196 21.72 -7.84 -3.95
N CYS A 197 22.39 -8.18 -5.05
CA CYS A 197 21.74 -8.73 -6.23
C CYS A 197 22.37 -10.06 -6.65
N ILE A 198 21.51 -11.01 -7.03
CA ILE A 198 21.96 -12.33 -7.49
C ILE A 198 22.23 -12.30 -8.99
N THR A 199 21.26 -11.85 -9.80
CA THR A 199 21.34 -12.01 -11.26
C THR A 199 21.71 -10.72 -11.99
N LYS A 200 20.93 -9.65 -11.81
CA LYS A 200 21.11 -8.42 -12.59
C LYS A 200 20.68 -7.17 -11.84
N LEU A 201 21.56 -6.18 -11.84
CA LEU A 201 21.31 -4.82 -11.39
C LEU A 201 21.33 -3.88 -12.60
N ALA A 202 20.19 -3.25 -12.89
CA ALA A 202 20.04 -2.26 -13.95
C ALA A 202 19.77 -0.88 -13.36
N MET A 203 20.45 0.16 -13.84
CA MET A 203 20.21 1.54 -13.41
C MET A 203 20.33 2.51 -14.58
N ASP A 204 19.53 3.57 -14.57
CA ASP A 204 19.73 4.72 -15.48
C ASP A 204 20.85 5.65 -14.97
N SER A 205 21.11 6.74 -15.70
CA SER A 205 22.17 7.68 -15.34
C SER A 205 21.84 8.57 -14.13
N THR A 206 20.58 8.58 -13.69
CA THR A 206 20.10 9.44 -12.58
C THR A 206 20.10 8.69 -11.25
N SER A 207 20.13 7.36 -11.31
CA SER A 207 20.05 6.48 -10.16
C SER A 207 21.44 6.04 -9.69
N SER A 208 21.59 5.76 -8.39
CA SER A 208 22.86 5.35 -7.81
C SER A 208 22.71 4.26 -6.75
N VAL A 209 23.77 3.47 -6.60
CA VAL A 209 23.93 2.52 -5.50
C VAL A 209 25.30 2.73 -4.86
N LEU A 210 25.35 2.97 -3.55
CA LEU A 210 26.61 3.26 -2.86
C LEU A 210 27.46 1.99 -2.67
N LEU A 211 26.86 0.92 -2.16
CA LEU A 211 27.53 -0.37 -1.92
C LEU A 211 26.77 -1.48 -2.63
N VAL A 212 27.47 -2.20 -3.51
CA VAL A 212 26.92 -3.35 -4.22
C VAL A 212 27.62 -4.62 -3.75
N SER A 213 26.83 -5.58 -3.31
CA SER A 213 27.26 -6.93 -2.94
C SER A 213 26.57 -7.98 -3.81
N GLY A 214 27.20 -9.15 -3.96
CA GLY A 214 26.72 -10.24 -4.82
C GLY A 214 27.40 -10.31 -6.19
N ALA A 215 27.05 -11.34 -6.96
CA ALA A 215 27.68 -11.68 -8.24
C ALA A 215 26.93 -11.13 -9.48
N ALA A 216 26.01 -10.18 -9.28
CA ALA A 216 25.11 -9.70 -10.33
C ALA A 216 25.82 -8.99 -11.50
N LYS A 217 25.31 -9.24 -12.71
CA LYS A 217 25.68 -8.47 -13.90
C LYS A 217 25.13 -7.05 -13.79
N ARG A 218 26.01 -6.05 -13.96
CA ARG A 218 25.63 -4.62 -13.95
C ARG A 218 25.32 -4.16 -15.37
N VAL A 219 24.20 -3.45 -15.53
CA VAL A 219 23.77 -2.91 -16.82
C VAL A 219 23.33 -1.46 -16.65
N TYR A 220 23.93 -0.55 -17.41
CA TYR A 220 23.48 0.83 -17.49
C TYR A 220 22.41 0.94 -18.58
N LEU A 221 21.26 1.52 -18.23
CA LEU A 221 20.17 1.79 -19.16
C LEU A 221 20.51 3.06 -19.95
N ARG A 222 20.28 3.04 -21.26
CA ARG A 222 20.31 4.26 -22.06
C ARG A 222 19.00 5.00 -21.81
N ASN A 223 19.08 6.27 -21.42
CA ASN A 223 17.90 7.13 -21.35
C ASN A 223 17.35 7.26 -22.78
N THR A 224 16.07 6.90 -22.97
CA THR A 224 15.31 7.16 -24.20
C THR A 224 14.37 8.32 -23.98
#